data_AF-A0A7K1SXK1-F1
#
_entry.id   AF-A0A7K1SXK1-F1
#
_cell.length_a   1.000
_cell.length_b   1.000
_cell.length_c   1.000
_cell.angle_alpha   90.00
_cell.angle_beta   90.00
_cell.angle_gamma   90.00
#
_symmetry.space_group_name_H-M   'P 1'
#
loop_
_entity.id
_entity.type
_entity.pdbx_description
1 polymer ?
#
loop_
_entity_poly.entity_id
_entity_poly.type
_entity_poly.pdbx_seq_one_letter_code
_entity_poly.pdbx_strand_id
1 'polypeptide(L)'
;MKKLILLLCLLFIGLATFAQQTDSLAYQLQRKKVNNLLGKRSIKFNQYFQSLDMHTGIFGLQTKKDIRRSNEILMDIVQTDNAVFKELKILLDYRTTVQSQVLDRSKESENRNTSFMGTINKLRNQTEKLQAEAEQYHKEAENLKKLLFVAAALILLLTFLIIRIKSSKRR
;
A
#
# COMPACT_ATOMS: atom_id res chain seq x y z
N MET A 1 25.83 -6.06 -26.74
CA MET A 1 24.55 -5.31 -26.85
C MET A 1 23.35 -6.25 -26.98
N LYS A 2 23.14 -6.97 -28.10
CA LYS A 2 21.95 -7.83 -28.32
C LYS A 2 21.75 -8.94 -27.25
N LYS A 3 22.83 -9.60 -26.82
CA LYS A 3 22.78 -10.65 -25.77
C LYS A 3 22.41 -10.11 -24.38
N LEU A 4 22.79 -8.86 -24.07
CA LEU A 4 22.46 -8.19 -22.81
C LEU A 4 21.00 -7.75 -22.76
N ILE A 5 20.45 -7.29 -23.89
CA ILE A 5 19.02 -6.96 -24.03
C ILE A 5 18.16 -8.22 -23.87
N LEU A 6 18.59 -9.35 -24.44
CA LEU A 6 17.87 -10.61 -24.33
C LEU A 6 17.86 -11.15 -22.88
N LEU A 7 18.97 -10.99 -22.15
CA LEU A 7 19.07 -11.35 -20.72
C LEU A 7 18.20 -10.43 -19.84
N LEU A 8 18.14 -9.14 -20.17
CA LEU A 8 17.27 -8.18 -19.49
C LEU A 8 15.78 -8.49 -19.72
N CYS A 9 15.39 -8.83 -20.95
CA CYS A 9 14.03 -9.30 -21.23
C CYS A 9 13.69 -10.58 -20.47
N LEU A 10 14.61 -11.55 -20.38
CA LEU A 10 14.38 -12.80 -19.67
C LEU A 10 14.18 -12.57 -18.15
N LEU A 11 14.93 -11.63 -17.57
CA LEU A 11 14.78 -11.21 -16.17
C LEU A 11 13.42 -10.55 -15.90
N PHE A 12 12.93 -9.71 -16.81
CA PHE A 12 11.61 -9.09 -16.68
C PHE A 12 10.46 -10.10 -16.80
N ILE A 13 10.60 -11.13 -17.63
CA ILE A 13 9.59 -12.20 -17.74
C ILE A 13 9.53 -13.04 -16.45
N GLY A 14 10.69 -13.31 -15.83
CA GLY A 14 10.76 -14.05 -14.57
C GLY A 14 10.16 -13.31 -13.37
N LEU A 15 10.20 -11.97 -13.35
CA LEU A 15 9.60 -11.18 -12.27
C LEU A 15 8.06 -11.08 -12.37
N ALA A 16 7.51 -11.14 -13.58
CA ALA A 16 6.06 -11.07 -13.80
C ALA A 16 5.32 -12.33 -13.27
N THR A 17 5.97 -13.49 -13.24
CA THR A 17 5.36 -14.74 -12.78
C THR A 17 5.24 -14.85 -11.26
N PHE A 18 6.08 -14.16 -10.49
CA PHE A 18 6.00 -14.13 -9.01
C PHE A 18 4.97 -13.11 -8.47
N ALA A 19 4.46 -12.21 -9.33
CA ALA A 19 3.42 -11.25 -8.97
C ALA A 19 2.00 -11.82 -9.05
N GLN A 20 1.84 -13.11 -9.40
CA GLN A 20 0.54 -13.78 -9.28
C GLN A 20 0.21 -13.99 -7.79
N GLN A 21 -0.53 -13.01 -7.28
CA GLN A 21 -1.19 -12.94 -5.98
C GLN A 21 -1.60 -14.33 -5.47
N THR A 22 -0.85 -14.85 -4.51
CA THR A 22 -1.16 -16.07 -3.73
C THR A 22 -2.57 -16.01 -3.13
N ASP A 23 -3.03 -14.80 -2.81
CA ASP A 23 -4.38 -14.46 -2.38
C ASP A 23 -5.47 -14.86 -3.41
N SER A 24 -5.20 -14.68 -4.70
CA SER A 24 -6.13 -15.04 -5.77
C SER A 24 -6.32 -16.55 -5.88
N LEU A 25 -5.28 -17.35 -5.63
CA LEU A 25 -5.35 -18.82 -5.74
C LEU A 25 -6.27 -19.41 -4.67
N ALA A 26 -6.04 -19.06 -3.39
CA ALA A 26 -6.86 -19.57 -2.28
C ALA A 26 -8.34 -19.20 -2.45
N TYR A 27 -8.62 -17.96 -2.85
CA TYR A 27 -9.97 -17.50 -3.17
C TYR A 27 -10.61 -18.29 -4.33
N GLN A 28 -9.87 -18.51 -5.42
CA GLN A 28 -10.36 -19.28 -6.57
C GLN A 28 -10.64 -20.74 -6.21
N LEU A 29 -9.78 -21.36 -5.41
CA LEU A 29 -9.98 -22.71 -4.91
C LEU A 29 -11.26 -22.81 -4.06
N GLN A 30 -11.48 -21.83 -3.19
CA GLN A 30 -12.68 -21.73 -2.36
C GLN A 30 -13.96 -21.56 -3.21
N ARG A 31 -13.94 -20.69 -4.23
CA ARG A 31 -15.07 -20.55 -5.17
C ARG A 31 -15.35 -21.85 -5.93
N LYS A 32 -14.31 -22.56 -6.37
CA LYS A 32 -14.45 -23.86 -7.04
C LYS A 32 -15.14 -24.88 -6.14
N LYS A 33 -14.79 -24.89 -4.84
CA LYS A 33 -15.41 -25.76 -3.83
C LYS A 33 -16.90 -25.46 -3.64
N VAL A 34 -17.27 -24.18 -3.52
CA VAL A 34 -18.68 -23.74 -3.45
C VAL A 34 -19.44 -24.18 -4.70
N ASN A 35 -18.89 -23.94 -5.90
CA ASN A 35 -19.55 -24.32 -7.15
C ASN A 35 -19.73 -25.85 -7.27
N ASN A 36 -18.77 -26.64 -6.77
CA ASN A 36 -18.93 -28.09 -6.72
C ASN A 36 -20.10 -28.51 -5.81
N LEU A 37 -20.23 -27.90 -4.63
CA LEU A 37 -21.34 -28.17 -3.71
C LEU A 37 -22.69 -27.75 -4.31
N LEU A 38 -22.76 -26.60 -4.98
CA LEU A 38 -23.96 -26.15 -5.71
C LEU A 38 -24.34 -27.12 -6.83
N GLY A 39 -23.36 -27.65 -7.56
CA GLY A 39 -23.58 -28.70 -8.55
C GLY A 39 -24.17 -29.97 -7.94
N LYS A 40 -23.61 -30.44 -6.82
CA LYS A 40 -24.13 -31.60 -6.06
C LYS A 40 -25.56 -31.35 -5.57
N ARG A 41 -25.83 -30.16 -5.04
CA ARG A 41 -27.18 -29.74 -4.61
C ARG A 41 -28.18 -29.81 -5.75
N SER A 42 -27.82 -29.30 -6.93
CA SER A 42 -28.68 -29.32 -8.12
C SER A 42 -29.06 -30.75 -8.52
N ILE A 43 -28.08 -31.67 -8.53
CA ILE A 43 -28.33 -33.10 -8.81
C ILE A 43 -29.29 -33.70 -7.78
N LYS A 44 -29.05 -33.49 -6.49
CA LYS A 44 -29.91 -34.00 -5.41
C LYS A 44 -31.33 -33.43 -5.48
N PHE A 45 -31.46 -32.15 -5.82
CA PHE A 45 -32.75 -31.50 -6.00
C PHE A 45 -33.54 -32.12 -7.15
N ASN A 46 -32.88 -32.43 -8.28
CA ASN A 46 -33.52 -33.14 -9.37
C ASN A 46 -33.95 -34.56 -8.97
N GLN A 47 -33.14 -35.28 -8.19
CA GLN A 47 -33.50 -36.60 -7.65
C GLN A 47 -34.70 -36.52 -6.71
N TYR A 48 -34.76 -35.47 -5.88
CA TYR A 48 -35.90 -35.21 -5.01
C TYR A 48 -37.16 -34.98 -5.84
N PHE A 49 -37.08 -34.11 -6.86
CA PHE A 49 -38.20 -33.85 -7.76
C PHE A 49 -38.71 -35.14 -8.43
N GLN A 50 -37.81 -35.96 -8.97
CA GLN A 50 -38.17 -37.28 -9.53
C GLN A 50 -38.80 -38.23 -8.51
N SER A 51 -38.39 -38.16 -7.25
CA SER A 51 -38.96 -39.00 -6.18
C SER A 51 -40.39 -38.61 -5.80
N LEU A 52 -40.80 -37.35 -6.02
CA LEU A 52 -42.17 -36.90 -5.78
C LEU A 52 -43.15 -37.53 -6.77
N ASP A 53 -42.71 -37.77 -8.01
CA ASP A 53 -43.53 -38.39 -9.05
C ASP A 53 -43.62 -39.93 -8.93
N MET A 54 -42.88 -40.56 -8.00
CA MET A 54 -42.94 -42.01 -7.81
C MET A 54 -44.18 -42.43 -7.02
N HIS A 55 -45.07 -43.16 -7.70
CA HIS A 55 -46.31 -43.68 -7.12
C HIS A 55 -46.35 -45.20 -7.30
N THR A 56 -45.69 -45.94 -6.40
CA THR A 56 -45.55 -47.41 -6.54
C THR A 56 -46.67 -48.21 -5.87
N GLY A 57 -47.67 -47.54 -5.29
CA GLY A 57 -48.80 -48.18 -4.61
C GLY A 57 -49.82 -48.77 -5.59
N ILE A 58 -50.59 -49.74 -5.09
CA ILE A 58 -51.57 -50.54 -5.87
C ILE A 58 -52.64 -49.69 -6.58
N PHE A 59 -52.83 -48.43 -6.20
CA PHE A 59 -53.78 -47.49 -6.81
C PHE A 59 -53.13 -46.21 -7.36
N GLY A 60 -51.84 -46.26 -7.70
CA GLY A 60 -51.11 -45.05 -8.07
C GLY A 60 -50.97 -44.05 -6.92
N LEU A 61 -51.01 -44.55 -5.68
CA LEU A 61 -50.74 -43.77 -4.47
C LEU A 61 -49.26 -43.89 -4.11
N GLN A 62 -48.71 -42.84 -3.48
CA GLN A 62 -47.39 -42.92 -2.87
C GLN A 62 -47.39 -43.92 -1.72
N THR A 63 -46.38 -44.79 -1.69
CA THR A 63 -46.20 -45.71 -0.56
C THR A 63 -45.38 -45.04 0.55
N LYS A 64 -45.42 -45.60 1.76
CA LYS A 64 -44.54 -45.18 2.86
C LYS A 64 -43.06 -45.25 2.48
N LYS A 65 -42.68 -46.19 1.59
CA LYS A 65 -41.29 -46.34 1.10
C LYS A 65 -40.91 -45.19 0.19
N ASP A 66 -41.82 -44.76 -0.69
CA ASP A 66 -41.61 -43.63 -1.60
C ASP A 66 -41.43 -42.33 -0.81
N ILE A 67 -42.28 -42.09 0.19
CA ILE A 67 -42.20 -40.92 1.09
C ILE A 67 -40.92 -40.94 1.93
N ARG A 68 -40.48 -42.11 2.41
CA ARG A 68 -39.23 -42.21 3.18
C ARG A 68 -38.03 -41.84 2.31
N ARG A 69 -37.99 -42.33 1.07
CA ARG A 69 -36.91 -42.03 0.12
C ARG A 69 -36.85 -40.53 -0.21
N SER A 70 -37.99 -39.89 -0.46
CA SER A 70 -38.01 -38.44 -0.75
C SER A 70 -37.54 -37.62 0.46
N ASN A 71 -37.92 -38.01 1.68
CA ASN A 71 -37.43 -37.39 2.92
C ASN A 71 -35.93 -37.58 3.15
N GLU A 72 -35.38 -38.76 2.83
CA GLU A 72 -33.93 -39.00 2.90
C GLU A 72 -33.17 -38.08 1.94
N ILE A 73 -33.64 -37.93 0.69
CA ILE A 73 -33.04 -37.01 -0.27
C ILE A 73 -33.14 -35.55 0.22
N LEU A 74 -34.27 -35.17 0.83
CA LEU A 74 -34.45 -33.83 1.39
C LEU A 74 -33.46 -33.55 2.53
N MET A 75 -33.23 -34.52 3.42
CA MET A 75 -32.23 -34.41 4.49
C MET A 75 -30.83 -34.20 3.90
N ASP A 76 -30.50 -34.96 2.85
CA ASP A 76 -29.25 -34.85 2.12
C ASP A 76 -29.05 -33.48 1.43
N ILE A 77 -30.13 -32.88 0.94
CA ILE A 77 -30.13 -31.51 0.40
C ILE A 77 -29.83 -30.52 1.53
N VAL A 78 -30.52 -30.61 2.67
CA VAL A 78 -30.31 -29.72 3.82
C VAL A 78 -28.86 -29.80 4.33
N GLN A 79 -28.29 -31.01 4.42
CA GLN A 79 -26.88 -31.17 4.79
C GLN A 79 -25.93 -30.51 3.77
N THR A 80 -26.25 -30.62 2.49
CA THR A 80 -25.47 -29.98 1.42
C THR A 80 -25.59 -28.45 1.52
N ASP A 81 -26.76 -27.92 1.84
CA ASP A 81 -27.02 -26.49 2.01
C ASP A 81 -26.25 -25.93 3.20
N ASN A 82 -26.20 -26.66 4.33
CA ASN A 82 -25.36 -26.30 5.47
C ASN A 82 -23.88 -26.24 5.11
N ALA A 83 -23.39 -27.19 4.30
CA ALA A 83 -22.01 -27.15 3.79
C ALA A 83 -21.79 -25.94 2.87
N VAL A 84 -22.73 -25.63 1.97
CA VAL A 84 -22.66 -24.44 1.11
C VAL A 84 -22.59 -23.16 1.95
N PHE A 85 -23.44 -23.01 2.96
CA PHE A 85 -23.43 -21.83 3.83
C PHE A 85 -22.11 -21.66 4.57
N LYS A 86 -21.52 -22.74 5.06
CA LYS A 86 -20.19 -22.71 5.71
C LYS A 86 -19.12 -22.20 4.74
N GLU A 87 -19.07 -22.74 3.53
CA GLU A 87 -18.05 -22.34 2.55
C GLU A 87 -18.28 -20.92 2.01
N LEU A 88 -19.53 -20.46 1.91
CA LEU A 88 -19.89 -19.08 1.56
C LEU A 88 -19.47 -18.08 2.65
N LYS A 89 -19.63 -18.44 3.93
CA LYS A 89 -19.16 -17.60 5.05
C LYS A 89 -17.65 -17.39 4.98
N ILE A 90 -16.89 -18.46 4.74
CA ILE A 90 -15.43 -18.38 4.56
C ILE A 90 -15.07 -17.45 3.39
N LEU A 91 -15.82 -17.52 2.27
CA LEU A 91 -15.61 -16.65 1.12
C LEU A 91 -15.90 -15.16 1.43
N LEU A 92 -16.93 -14.89 2.24
CA LEU A 92 -17.29 -13.55 2.68
C LEU A 92 -16.24 -12.99 3.65
N ASP A 93 -15.78 -13.79 4.60
CA ASP A 93 -14.71 -13.42 5.54
C ASP A 93 -13.44 -13.06 4.77
N TYR A 94 -13.05 -13.89 3.78
CA TYR A 94 -11.91 -13.60 2.92
C TYR A 94 -12.03 -12.25 2.20
N ARG A 95 -13.19 -11.96 1.60
CA ARG A 95 -13.46 -10.66 0.96
C ARG A 95 -13.34 -9.51 1.94
N THR A 96 -13.86 -9.68 3.15
CA THR A 96 -13.85 -8.66 4.20
C THR A 96 -12.43 -8.37 4.67
N THR A 97 -11.62 -9.41 4.88
CA THR A 97 -10.19 -9.28 5.23
C THR A 97 -9.38 -8.60 4.13
N VAL A 98 -9.61 -8.96 2.86
CA VAL A 98 -8.93 -8.28 1.74
C VAL A 98 -9.33 -6.81 1.68
N GLN A 99 -10.62 -6.50 1.87
CA GLN A 99 -11.09 -5.12 1.88
C GLN A 99 -10.49 -4.31 3.04
N SER A 100 -10.43 -4.87 4.24
CA SER A 100 -9.83 -4.19 5.40
C SER A 100 -8.34 -3.94 5.18
N GLN A 101 -7.60 -4.93 4.67
CA GLN A 101 -6.18 -4.76 4.35
C GLN A 101 -5.91 -3.66 3.32
N VAL A 102 -6.77 -3.53 2.30
CA VAL A 102 -6.64 -2.45 1.30
C VAL A 102 -6.87 -1.08 1.95
N LEU A 103 -7.89 -0.95 2.81
CA LEU A 103 -8.17 0.28 3.53
C LEU A 103 -7.04 0.65 4.50
N ASP A 104 -6.54 -0.33 5.26
CA ASP A 104 -5.45 -0.13 6.22
C ASP A 104 -4.16 0.28 5.50
N ARG A 105 -3.82 -0.36 4.37
CA ARG A 105 -2.66 0.03 3.55
C ARG A 105 -2.80 1.44 2.99
N SER A 106 -4.01 1.83 2.57
CA SER A 106 -4.28 3.19 2.09
C SER A 106 -4.06 4.21 3.21
N LYS A 107 -4.63 3.94 4.40
CA LYS A 107 -4.49 4.80 5.58
C LYS A 107 -3.05 4.89 6.08
N GLU A 108 -2.31 3.79 6.06
CA GLU A 108 -0.89 3.77 6.38
C GLU A 108 -0.08 4.62 5.39
N SER A 109 -0.37 4.49 4.08
CA SER A 109 0.29 5.29 3.05
C SER A 109 0.02 6.78 3.22
N GLU A 110 -1.22 7.15 3.53
CA GLU A 110 -1.61 8.54 3.80
C GLU A 110 -0.90 9.08 5.05
N ASN A 111 -0.87 8.32 6.15
CA ASN A 111 -0.14 8.68 7.36
C ASN A 111 1.36 8.87 7.10
N ARG A 112 1.98 7.99 6.30
CA ARG A 112 3.39 8.13 5.89
C ARG A 112 3.60 9.39 5.06
N ASN A 113 2.72 9.68 4.11
CA ASN A 113 2.82 10.88 3.28
C ASN A 113 2.69 12.15 4.14
N THR A 114 1.72 12.20 5.04
CA THR A 114 1.55 13.32 5.99
C THR A 114 2.77 13.50 6.89
N SER A 115 3.35 12.39 7.38
CA SER A 115 4.58 12.41 8.18
C SER A 115 5.78 12.93 7.37
N PHE A 116 5.91 12.50 6.11
CA PHE A 116 6.95 13.00 5.21
C PHE A 116 6.78 14.50 4.91
N MET A 117 5.55 14.97 4.68
CA MET A 117 5.28 16.39 4.52
C MET A 117 5.69 17.19 5.77
N GLY A 118 5.40 16.67 6.96
CA GLY A 118 5.86 17.27 8.22
C GLY A 118 7.39 17.36 8.29
N THR A 119 8.10 16.30 7.92
CA THR A 119 9.58 16.28 7.91
C THR A 119 10.14 17.24 6.85
N ILE A 120 9.56 17.28 5.65
CA ILE A 120 9.97 18.20 4.58
C ILE A 120 9.81 19.65 5.04
N ASN A 121 8.70 20.00 5.70
CA ASN A 121 8.49 21.34 6.22
C ASN A 121 9.48 21.70 7.32
N LYS A 122 9.82 20.76 8.21
CA LYS A 122 10.88 20.98 9.22
C LYS A 122 12.24 21.23 8.56
N LEU A 123 12.59 20.44 7.55
CA LEU A 123 13.84 20.62 6.80
C LEU A 123 13.86 21.97 6.09
N ARG A 124 12.76 22.38 5.45
CA ARG A 124 12.64 23.71 4.82
C ARG A 124 12.88 24.84 5.81
N ASN A 125 12.22 24.80 6.96
CA ASN A 125 12.40 25.81 8.01
C ASN A 125 13.85 25.85 8.52
N GLN A 126 14.50 24.69 8.66
CA GLN A 126 15.91 24.63 9.05
C GLN A 126 16.83 25.20 7.96
N THR A 127 16.57 24.91 6.69
CA THR A 127 17.36 25.45 5.57
C THR A 127 17.21 26.96 5.46
N GLU A 128 15.99 27.50 5.61
CA GLU A 128 15.74 28.94 5.62
C GLU A 128 16.46 29.62 6.78
N LYS A 129 16.42 29.02 7.98
CA LYS A 129 17.13 29.53 9.16
C LYS A 129 18.65 29.55 8.94
N LEU A 130 19.21 28.46 8.43
CA LEU A 130 20.66 28.37 8.16
C LEU A 130 21.09 29.36 7.08
N GLN A 131 20.28 29.59 6.05
CA GLN A 131 20.55 30.62 5.04
C GLN A 131 20.52 32.02 5.65
N ALA A 132 19.53 32.33 6.49
CA ALA A 132 19.45 33.61 7.18
C ALA A 132 20.65 33.84 8.12
N GLU A 133 21.07 32.82 8.87
CA GLU A 133 22.27 32.89 9.72
C GLU A 133 23.54 33.09 8.87
N ALA A 134 23.70 32.37 7.76
CA ALA A 134 24.83 32.54 6.85
C ALA A 134 24.89 33.94 6.23
N GLU A 135 23.75 34.53 5.85
CA GLU A 135 23.67 35.91 5.36
C GLU A 135 24.05 36.93 6.44
N GLN A 136 23.64 36.70 7.69
CA GLN A 136 24.04 37.56 8.81
C GLN A 136 25.55 37.51 9.03
N TYR A 137 26.14 36.31 9.09
CA TYR A 137 27.60 36.17 9.21
C TYR A 137 28.35 36.82 8.04
N HIS A 138 27.84 36.70 6.82
CA HIS A 138 28.43 37.38 5.66
C HIS A 138 28.40 38.91 5.80
N LYS A 139 27.28 39.48 6.24
CA LYS A 139 27.14 40.93 6.47
C LYS A 139 28.05 41.42 7.59
N GLU A 140 28.16 40.68 8.68
CA GLU A 140 29.09 41.01 9.77
C GLU A 140 30.55 40.97 9.32
N ALA A 141 30.94 39.92 8.58
CA ALA A 141 32.29 39.81 8.04
C ALA A 141 32.63 40.94 7.04
N GLU A 142 31.69 41.31 6.17
CA GLU A 142 31.79 42.46 5.27
C GLU A 142 32.00 43.77 6.06
N ASN A 143 31.22 43.98 7.12
CA ASN A 143 31.31 45.18 7.95
C ASN A 143 32.64 45.24 8.70
N LEU A 144 33.11 44.12 9.28
CA LEU A 144 34.41 44.04 9.92
C LEU A 144 35.55 44.33 8.94
N LYS A 145 35.50 43.78 7.73
CA LYS A 145 36.48 44.09 6.67
C LYS A 145 36.50 45.58 6.32
N LYS A 146 35.33 46.21 6.16
CA LYS A 146 35.23 47.66 5.91
C LYS A 146 35.83 48.46 7.06
N LEU A 147 35.53 48.09 8.30
CA LEU A 147 36.03 48.79 9.49
C LEU A 147 37.56 48.66 9.62
N LEU A 148 38.11 47.46 9.38
CA LEU A 148 39.56 47.24 9.33
C LEU A 148 40.25 48.05 8.22
N PHE A 149 39.64 48.13 7.03
CA PHE A 149 40.17 48.93 5.93
C PHE A 149 40.22 50.43 6.28
N VAL A 150 39.16 50.97 6.89
CA VAL A 150 39.12 52.37 7.35
C VAL A 150 40.16 52.63 8.44
N ALA A 151 40.31 51.72 9.41
CA ALA A 151 41.31 51.84 10.46
C ALA A 151 42.74 51.85 9.88
N ALA A 152 43.04 50.97 8.92
CA ALA A 152 44.34 50.94 8.23
C ALA A 152 44.62 52.24 7.46
N ALA A 153 43.61 52.79 6.77
CA ALA A 153 43.73 54.07 6.08
C ALA A 153 44.03 55.24 7.04
N LEU A 154 43.36 55.28 8.21
CA LEU A 154 43.60 56.29 9.24
C LEU A 154 45.04 56.21 9.80
N ILE A 155 45.54 55.00 10.06
CA ILE A 155 46.92 54.80 10.53
C ILE A 155 47.93 55.31 9.48
N LEU A 156 47.71 55.01 8.20
CA LEU A 156 48.55 55.53 7.11
C LEU A 156 48.51 57.06 7.04
N LEU A 157 47.34 57.68 7.21
CA LEU A 157 47.18 59.13 7.19
C LEU A 157 47.89 59.80 8.38
N LEU A 158 47.77 59.22 9.57
CA LEU A 158 48.46 59.70 10.78
C LEU A 158 49.98 59.58 10.65
N THR A 159 50.49 58.45 10.18
CA THR A 159 51.93 58.28 9.95
C THR A 159 52.46 59.27 8.91
N PHE A 160 51.72 59.51 7.83
CA PHE A 160 52.05 60.52 6.82
C PHE A 160 52.10 61.94 7.40
N LEU A 161 51.10 62.32 8.21
CA LEU A 161 51.06 63.62 8.90
C LEU A 161 52.24 63.81 9.85
N ILE A 162 52.59 62.79 10.64
CA ILE A 162 53.74 62.84 11.57
C ILE A 162 55.04 63.04 10.79
N ILE A 163 55.23 62.35 9.67
CA ILE A 163 56.41 62.52 8.80
C ILE A 163 56.48 63.94 8.24
N ARG A 164 55.33 64.50 7.80
CA ARG A 164 55.28 65.86 7.25
C ARG A 164 55.59 66.93 8.30
N ILE A 165 55.05 66.78 9.51
CA ILE A 165 55.31 67.70 10.63
C ILE A 165 56.79 67.64 11.05
N LYS A 166 57.38 66.45 11.12
CA LYS A 166 58.81 66.27 11.44
C LYS A 166 59.72 66.86 10.35
N SER A 167 59.33 66.73 9.08
CA SER A 167 60.02 67.36 7.94
C SER A 167 59.97 68.89 7.98
N SER A 168 58.83 69.48 8.41
CA SER A 168 58.67 70.93 8.52
C SER A 168 59.46 71.56 9.68
N LYS A 169 59.76 70.80 10.74
CA LYS A 169 60.50 71.28 11.93
C LYS A 169 62.03 71.15 11.81
N ARG A 170 62.51 70.60 10.69
CA ARG A 170 63.94 70.37 10.37
C ARG A 170 64.51 71.36 9.33
N ARG A 171 63.75 72.38 8.95
CA ARG A 171 64.21 73.59 8.28
C ARG A 171 64.23 74.72 9.30
#